data_AF-X1EEY7-F1
#
_entry.id   AF-X1EEY7-F1
#
_cell.length_a   1.000
_cell.length_b   1.000
_cell.length_c   1.000
_cell.angle_alpha   90.00
_cell.angle_beta   90.00
_cell.angle_gamma   90.00
#
_symmetry.space_group_name_H-M   'P 1'
#
loop_
_entity.id
_entity.type
_entity.pdbx_description
1 polymer ?
#
loop_
_entity_poly.entity_id
_entity_poly.type
_entity_poly.pdbx_seq_one_letter_code
_entity_poly.pdbx_strand_id
1 'polypeptide(L)'
;DIRGGVEKSLVVFIAVGTPSREDGSADLRYVDEVADEIGRHLNGYKVIATKSTVPIGTGDRIRGIVEKHGADKLFDVVSNPEFLREGSAIEDFLRPNRVVIGADSEQAIAIMRDLYAPLYLMETPIVITNVASAEMIKYASNAFLAAKISFINEIAVVCERVGADVHQVARGMGLDRRIGSKFLHPGPGYGGSCFPKDTSALLQIAQEHDYQFEIVKAVLEVNRMQRERMLDKIRSMLPSLKGSTISVLGLSFKPNTDD
;
A
#
# COMPACT_ATOMS: atom_id res chain seq x y z
N ASP A 1 -9.86 20.69 16.28
CA ASP A 1 -8.38 20.67 16.32
C ASP A 1 -7.93 19.29 16.79
N ILE A 2 -6.62 19.01 16.83
CA ILE A 2 -6.09 17.69 17.25
C ILE A 2 -6.48 17.39 18.70
N ARG A 3 -6.29 18.36 19.61
CA ARG A 3 -6.64 18.24 21.03
C ARG A 3 -8.07 17.76 21.25
N GLY A 4 -9.06 18.44 20.67
CA GLY A 4 -10.46 18.05 20.83
C GLY A 4 -10.78 16.67 20.23
N GLY A 5 -10.06 16.26 19.19
CA GLY A 5 -10.15 14.91 18.63
C GLY A 5 -9.63 13.84 19.58
N VAL A 6 -8.49 14.08 20.22
CA VAL A 6 -7.88 13.16 21.19
C VAL A 6 -8.73 13.05 22.45
N GLU A 7 -9.13 14.19 23.03
CA GLU A 7 -9.83 14.23 24.31
C GLU A 7 -11.20 13.52 24.27
N LYS A 8 -11.90 13.57 23.12
CA LYS A 8 -13.27 13.04 22.93
C LYS A 8 -13.33 11.62 22.37
N SER A 9 -12.22 11.08 21.88
CA SER A 9 -12.22 9.78 21.19
C SER A 9 -11.62 8.69 22.06
N LEU A 10 -12.10 7.46 21.95
CA LEU A 10 -11.41 6.28 22.50
C LEU A 10 -10.33 5.76 21.54
N VAL A 11 -10.60 5.80 20.24
CA VAL A 11 -9.69 5.40 19.17
C VAL A 11 -9.29 6.63 18.36
N VAL A 12 -8.00 6.83 18.14
CA VAL A 12 -7.44 7.94 17.34
C VAL A 12 -6.70 7.35 16.16
N PHE A 13 -7.17 7.64 14.94
CA PHE A 13 -6.50 7.16 13.73
C PHE A 13 -5.44 8.14 13.24
N ILE A 14 -4.23 7.63 13.00
CA ILE A 14 -3.18 8.33 12.28
C ILE A 14 -3.29 7.92 10.81
N ALA A 15 -3.80 8.83 9.98
CA ALA A 15 -4.08 8.61 8.55
C ALA A 15 -3.44 9.68 7.64
N VAL A 16 -2.33 10.27 8.10
CA VAL A 16 -1.56 11.26 7.32
C VAL A 16 -0.75 10.58 6.21
N GLY A 17 -0.38 11.35 5.19
CA GLY A 17 0.48 10.86 4.11
C GLY A 17 1.90 10.57 4.57
N THR A 18 2.54 9.59 3.94
CA THR A 18 3.94 9.19 4.19
C THR A 18 4.74 9.25 2.89
N PRO A 19 4.95 10.44 2.28
CA PRO A 19 5.57 10.54 0.95
C PRO A 19 6.94 9.87 0.90
N SER A 20 7.40 9.47 -0.29
CA SER A 20 8.77 8.98 -0.46
C SER A 20 9.77 10.12 -0.33
N ARG A 21 10.90 9.84 0.33
CA ARG A 21 12.11 10.67 0.31
C ARG A 21 12.91 10.40 -0.97
N GLU A 22 13.94 11.22 -1.20
CA GLU A 22 14.83 11.10 -2.37
C GLU A 22 15.55 9.74 -2.43
N ASP A 23 15.85 9.15 -1.27
CA ASP A 23 16.46 7.82 -1.14
C ASP A 23 15.47 6.65 -1.29
N GLY A 24 14.18 6.95 -1.46
CA GLY A 24 13.11 5.95 -1.57
C GLY A 24 12.42 5.59 -0.25
N SER A 25 12.95 6.04 0.89
CA SER A 25 12.39 5.74 2.21
C SER A 25 11.07 6.47 2.45
N ALA A 26 10.25 5.95 3.38
CA ALA A 26 9.01 6.63 3.77
C ALA A 26 9.31 7.81 4.70
N ASP A 27 8.74 8.97 4.39
CA ASP A 27 8.85 10.14 5.26
C ASP A 27 7.84 10.08 6.41
N LEU A 28 8.35 9.89 7.63
CA LEU A 28 7.56 9.73 8.85
C LEU A 28 7.32 11.02 9.63
N ARG A 29 7.81 12.19 9.16
CA ARG A 29 7.69 13.46 9.90
C ARG A 29 6.26 13.78 10.32
N TYR A 30 5.29 13.61 9.42
CA TYR A 30 3.89 13.86 9.72
C TYR A 30 3.30 12.87 10.74
N VAL A 31 3.73 11.61 10.70
CA VAL A 31 3.33 10.59 11.67
C VAL A 31 3.89 10.93 13.05
N ASP A 32 5.16 11.34 13.11
CA ASP A 32 5.84 11.74 14.34
C ASP A 32 5.20 12.99 14.97
N GLU A 33 4.88 14.00 14.16
CA GLU A 33 4.20 15.23 14.60
C GLU A 33 2.81 14.93 15.18
N VAL A 34 2.03 14.07 14.52
CA VAL A 34 0.71 13.66 15.03
C VAL A 34 0.85 12.83 16.30
N ALA A 35 1.82 11.92 16.38
CA ALA A 35 2.07 11.13 17.59
C ALA A 35 2.45 12.02 18.79
N ASP A 36 3.29 13.04 18.56
CA ASP A 36 3.69 14.00 19.58
C ASP A 36 2.48 14.81 20.09
N GLU A 37 1.64 15.32 19.19
CA GLU A 37 0.41 16.03 19.56
C GLU A 37 -0.59 15.12 20.29
N ILE A 38 -0.73 13.85 19.89
CA ILE A 38 -1.55 12.89 20.64
C ILE A 38 -1.04 12.78 22.07
N GLY A 39 0.27 12.56 22.26
CA GLY A 39 0.89 12.44 23.58
C GLY A 39 0.65 13.65 24.48
N ARG A 40 0.77 14.88 23.94
CA ARG A 40 0.51 16.13 24.68
C ARG A 40 -0.92 16.26 25.20
N HIS A 41 -1.90 15.70 24.49
CA HIS A 41 -3.33 15.88 24.77
C HIS A 41 -4.01 14.62 25.32
N LEU A 42 -3.25 13.60 25.69
CA LEU A 42 -3.82 12.41 26.33
C LEU A 42 -4.49 12.78 27.66
N ASN A 43 -5.77 12.41 27.79
CA ASN A 43 -6.61 12.70 28.96
C ASN A 43 -7.22 11.44 29.60
N GLY A 44 -6.70 10.26 29.26
CA GLY A 44 -7.21 8.96 29.67
C GLY A 44 -6.77 7.87 28.71
N TYR A 45 -7.20 6.63 28.93
CA TYR A 45 -6.83 5.50 28.06
C TYR A 45 -7.31 5.72 26.61
N LYS A 46 -6.41 5.53 25.63
CA LYS A 46 -6.72 5.60 24.19
C LYS A 46 -6.12 4.43 23.40
N VAL A 47 -6.71 4.14 22.25
CA VAL A 47 -6.10 3.29 21.22
C VAL A 47 -5.62 4.17 20.08
N ILE A 48 -4.32 4.18 19.82
CA ILE A 48 -3.69 4.94 18.73
C ILE A 48 -3.53 3.99 17.55
N ALA A 49 -4.36 4.15 16.52
CA ALA A 49 -4.43 3.25 15.38
C ALA A 49 -3.78 3.86 14.13
N THR A 50 -2.65 3.32 13.70
CA THR A 50 -1.96 3.75 12.49
C THR A 50 -2.62 3.15 11.25
N LYS A 51 -3.26 4.00 10.45
CA LYS A 51 -3.84 3.68 9.14
C LYS A 51 -2.86 3.96 8.00
N SER A 52 -2.02 4.99 8.17
CA SER A 52 -0.97 5.37 7.23
C SER A 52 -0.10 4.17 6.86
N THR A 53 0.28 4.05 5.59
CA THR A 53 1.29 3.08 5.17
C THR A 53 2.64 3.51 5.73
N VAL A 54 3.16 2.77 6.70
CA VAL A 54 4.39 3.08 7.44
C VAL A 54 5.33 1.87 7.46
N PRO A 55 6.66 2.07 7.43
CA PRO A 55 7.64 0.99 7.57
C PRO A 55 7.45 0.16 8.83
N ILE A 56 7.98 -1.07 8.81
CA ILE A 56 7.93 -1.98 9.96
C ILE A 56 8.68 -1.35 11.15
N GLY A 57 8.10 -1.39 12.34
CA GLY A 57 8.64 -0.81 13.57
C GLY A 57 8.15 0.62 13.86
N THR A 58 7.30 1.18 12.99
CA THR A 58 6.74 2.52 13.23
C THR A 58 5.81 2.53 14.44
N GLY A 59 5.11 1.44 14.74
CA GLY A 59 4.34 1.33 15.98
C GLY A 59 5.18 1.54 17.25
N ASP A 60 6.38 0.97 17.31
CA ASP A 60 7.30 1.16 18.44
C ASP A 60 7.83 2.60 18.49
N ARG A 61 8.09 3.20 17.33
CA ARG A 61 8.46 4.62 17.22
C ARG A 61 7.36 5.53 17.78
N ILE A 62 6.10 5.31 17.39
CA ILE A 62 4.94 6.08 17.89
C ILE A 62 4.83 5.91 19.41
N ARG A 63 4.95 4.68 19.91
CA ARG A 63 4.93 4.40 21.34
C ARG A 63 5.98 5.23 22.08
N GLY A 64 7.23 5.18 21.63
CA GLY A 64 8.32 5.94 22.26
C GLY A 64 8.19 7.46 22.14
N ILE A 65 7.45 7.99 21.15
CA ILE A 65 7.14 9.42 21.07
C ILE A 65 6.09 9.80 22.11
N VAL A 66 5.01 9.02 22.21
CA VAL A 66 3.90 9.30 23.14
C VAL A 66 4.34 9.14 24.60
N GLU A 67 5.16 8.15 24.92
CA GLU A 67 5.68 7.90 26.28
C GLU A 67 6.53 9.07 26.83
N LYS A 68 7.16 9.88 25.96
CA LYS A 68 7.92 11.08 26.39
C LYS A 68 7.06 12.12 27.12
N HIS A 69 5.74 12.06 26.96
CA HIS A 69 4.79 12.93 27.64
C HIS A 69 4.33 12.38 29.00
N GLY A 70 4.95 11.31 29.51
CA GLY A 70 4.63 10.72 30.81
C GLY A 70 3.29 9.96 30.83
N ALA A 71 2.84 9.51 29.67
CA ALA A 71 1.57 8.84 29.47
C ALA A 71 1.68 7.30 29.47
N ASP A 72 2.66 6.76 30.18
CA ASP A 72 2.88 5.32 30.28
C ASP A 72 1.59 4.62 30.74
N LYS A 73 1.18 3.55 30.05
CA LYS A 73 -0.05 2.77 30.29
C LYS A 73 -1.37 3.50 30.01
N LEU A 74 -1.35 4.73 29.50
CA LEU A 74 -2.57 5.45 29.08
C LEU A 74 -2.92 5.20 27.61
N PHE A 75 -2.23 4.31 26.91
CA PHE A 75 -2.56 4.00 25.54
C PHE A 75 -2.03 2.64 25.08
N ASP A 76 -2.62 2.16 23.99
CA ASP A 76 -2.07 1.07 23.18
C ASP A 76 -1.89 1.53 21.73
N VAL A 77 -0.85 1.01 21.07
CA VAL A 77 -0.59 1.24 19.65
C VAL A 77 -1.14 0.07 18.85
N VAL A 78 -1.83 0.39 17.76
CA VAL A 78 -2.39 -0.58 16.81
C VAL A 78 -1.95 -0.22 15.40
N SER A 79 -1.48 -1.20 14.63
CA SER A 79 -1.37 -1.08 13.17
C SER A 79 -2.65 -1.57 12.52
N ASN A 80 -3.32 -0.70 11.76
CA ASN A 80 -4.56 -1.02 11.05
C ASN A 80 -4.47 -0.54 9.59
N PRO A 81 -3.66 -1.20 8.75
CA PRO A 81 -3.37 -0.74 7.40
C PRO A 81 -4.65 -0.65 6.56
N GLU A 82 -4.65 0.29 5.61
CA GLU A 82 -5.70 0.42 4.60
C GLU A 82 -5.39 -0.40 3.34
N PHE A 83 -6.43 -0.75 2.57
CA PHE A 83 -6.29 -1.45 1.29
C PHE A 83 -7.29 -0.93 0.25
N LEU A 84 -7.59 0.36 0.35
CA LEU A 84 -8.54 1.05 -0.48
C LEU A 84 -7.90 1.32 -1.84
N ARG A 85 -8.71 1.28 -2.89
CA ARG A 85 -8.27 1.74 -4.21
C ARG A 85 -8.87 3.11 -4.44
N GLU A 86 -8.02 4.03 -4.86
CA GLU A 86 -8.45 5.35 -5.29
C GLU A 86 -9.49 5.24 -6.42
N GLY A 87 -10.51 6.10 -6.41
CA GLY A 87 -11.70 6.00 -7.27
C GLY A 87 -12.78 5.02 -6.79
N SER A 88 -12.49 4.13 -5.82
CA SER A 88 -13.48 3.22 -5.19
C SER A 88 -13.37 3.15 -3.66
N ALA A 89 -12.76 4.16 -3.03
CA ALA A 89 -12.39 4.13 -1.62
C ALA A 89 -13.59 3.94 -0.66
N ILE A 90 -14.75 4.56 -0.95
CA ILE A 90 -15.95 4.41 -0.12
C ILE A 90 -16.45 2.97 -0.15
N GLU A 91 -16.55 2.36 -1.34
CA GLU A 91 -17.00 0.98 -1.49
C GLU A 91 -16.01 0.01 -0.84
N ASP A 92 -14.71 0.19 -1.09
CA ASP A 92 -13.67 -0.66 -0.50
C ASP A 92 -13.61 -0.55 1.04
N PHE A 93 -14.00 0.60 1.61
CA PHE A 93 -14.09 0.78 3.06
C PHE A 93 -15.34 0.14 3.65
N LEU A 94 -16.50 0.30 2.99
CA LEU A 94 -17.76 -0.28 3.44
C LEU A 94 -17.83 -1.79 3.21
N ARG A 95 -17.12 -2.35 2.23
CA ARG A 95 -17.12 -3.78 1.90
C ARG A 95 -15.70 -4.30 1.64
N PRO A 96 -14.81 -4.27 2.64
CA PRO A 96 -13.43 -4.69 2.45
C PRO A 96 -13.35 -6.22 2.31
N ASN A 97 -12.36 -6.70 1.56
CA ASN A 97 -12.08 -8.15 1.48
C ASN A 97 -11.63 -8.74 2.84
N ARG A 98 -11.05 -7.89 3.72
CA ARG A 98 -10.64 -8.18 5.10
C ARG A 98 -10.25 -6.89 5.82
N VAL A 99 -10.28 -6.93 7.15
CA VAL A 99 -9.66 -5.93 8.04
C VAL A 99 -8.46 -6.56 8.73
N VAL A 100 -7.33 -5.85 8.81
CA VAL A 100 -6.12 -6.31 9.51
C VAL A 100 -5.93 -5.47 10.77
N ILE A 101 -5.77 -6.10 11.93
CA ILE A 101 -5.55 -5.46 13.22
C ILE A 101 -4.27 -6.04 13.82
N GLY A 102 -3.21 -5.24 13.84
CA GLY A 102 -1.94 -5.54 14.47
C GLY A 102 -1.86 -4.89 15.84
N ALA A 103 -1.86 -5.66 16.93
CA ALA A 103 -1.79 -5.13 18.30
C ALA A 103 -1.28 -6.21 19.26
N ASP A 104 -0.60 -5.79 20.33
CA ASP A 104 -0.07 -6.71 21.36
C ASP A 104 -0.99 -6.81 22.59
N SER A 105 -1.92 -5.86 22.75
CA SER A 105 -2.86 -5.77 23.88
C SER A 105 -4.22 -6.37 23.53
N GLU A 106 -4.70 -7.31 24.36
CA GLU A 106 -6.05 -7.87 24.22
C GLU A 106 -7.14 -6.80 24.34
N GLN A 107 -6.92 -5.79 25.19
CA GLN A 107 -7.84 -4.66 25.36
C GLN A 107 -7.95 -3.85 24.06
N ALA A 108 -6.83 -3.52 23.44
CA ALA A 108 -6.82 -2.79 22.17
C ALA A 108 -7.48 -3.60 21.04
N ILE A 109 -7.22 -4.92 20.98
CA ILE A 109 -7.86 -5.82 20.03
C ILE A 109 -9.39 -5.82 20.23
N ALA A 110 -9.87 -5.94 21.46
CA ALA A 110 -11.30 -5.95 21.77
C ALA A 110 -11.98 -4.63 21.34
N ILE A 111 -11.36 -3.49 21.66
CA ILE A 111 -11.86 -2.16 21.26
C ILE A 111 -11.92 -2.02 19.73
N MET A 112 -10.87 -2.45 19.02
CA MET A 112 -10.84 -2.37 17.56
C MET A 112 -11.83 -3.34 16.90
N ARG A 113 -12.08 -4.51 17.50
CA ARG A 113 -13.11 -5.45 17.02
C ARG A 113 -14.52 -4.87 17.18
N ASP A 114 -14.79 -4.23 18.31
CA ASP A 114 -16.07 -3.56 18.55
C ASP A 114 -16.29 -2.41 17.57
N LEU A 115 -15.26 -1.60 17.32
CA LEU A 115 -15.28 -0.55 16.31
C LEU A 115 -15.65 -1.09 14.90
N TYR A 116 -15.14 -2.27 14.55
CA TYR A 116 -15.42 -2.92 13.27
C TYR A 116 -16.62 -3.90 13.29
N ALA A 117 -17.37 -3.98 14.40
CA ALA A 117 -18.52 -4.88 14.52
C ALA A 117 -19.58 -4.73 13.42
N PRO A 118 -19.88 -3.52 12.88
CA PRO A 118 -20.81 -3.39 11.75
C PRO A 118 -20.34 -4.12 10.47
N LEU A 119 -19.02 -4.27 10.27
CA LEU A 119 -18.48 -5.02 9.13
C LEU A 119 -18.53 -6.54 9.34
N TYR A 120 -18.48 -6.99 10.60
CA TYR A 120 -18.66 -8.40 10.94
C TYR A 120 -20.05 -8.93 10.54
N LEU A 121 -21.08 -8.07 10.60
CA LEU A 121 -22.42 -8.40 10.10
C LEU A 121 -22.46 -8.68 8.59
N MET A 122 -21.45 -8.23 7.84
CA MET A 122 -21.26 -8.55 6.42
C MET A 122 -20.24 -9.68 6.20
N GLU A 123 -19.96 -10.47 7.24
CA GLU A 123 -19.01 -11.59 7.22
C GLU A 123 -17.60 -11.20 6.77
N THR A 124 -17.23 -9.91 6.95
CA THR A 124 -15.89 -9.44 6.61
C THR A 124 -14.86 -10.11 7.54
N PRO A 125 -13.86 -10.82 6.99
CA PRO A 125 -12.82 -11.44 7.81
C PRO A 125 -11.98 -10.39 8.54
N ILE A 126 -11.74 -10.61 9.84
CA ILE A 126 -10.82 -9.81 10.64
C ILE A 126 -9.59 -10.66 10.95
N VAL A 127 -8.42 -10.19 10.50
CA VAL A 127 -7.11 -10.81 10.76
C VAL A 127 -6.46 -10.10 11.93
N ILE A 128 -6.24 -10.82 13.03
CA ILE A 128 -5.58 -10.31 14.24
C ILE A 128 -4.14 -10.82 14.25
N THR A 129 -3.18 -9.93 14.50
CA THR A 129 -1.74 -10.24 14.52
C THR A 129 -1.00 -9.22 15.39
N ASN A 130 0.34 -9.33 15.51
CA ASN A 130 1.15 -8.27 16.12
C ASN A 130 1.35 -7.07 15.19
N VAL A 131 1.80 -5.94 15.75
CA VAL A 131 1.97 -4.66 15.03
C VAL A 131 2.86 -4.80 13.80
N ALA A 132 4.06 -5.37 13.97
CA ALA A 132 5.05 -5.53 12.90
C ALA A 132 4.52 -6.37 11.73
N SER A 133 3.78 -7.44 12.02
CA SER A 133 3.18 -8.29 10.98
C SER A 133 2.09 -7.56 10.22
N ALA A 134 1.27 -6.74 10.88
CA ALA A 134 0.26 -5.94 10.20
C ALA A 134 0.87 -4.89 9.26
N GLU A 135 1.95 -4.22 9.70
CA GLU A 135 2.74 -3.31 8.85
C GLU A 135 3.31 -4.05 7.63
N MET A 136 3.90 -5.23 7.83
CA MET A 136 4.44 -6.07 6.74
C MET A 136 3.35 -6.55 5.76
N ILE A 137 2.16 -6.93 6.24
CA ILE A 137 1.06 -7.38 5.38
C ILE A 137 0.70 -6.32 4.32
N LYS A 138 0.79 -5.03 4.67
CA LYS A 138 0.53 -3.94 3.70
C LYS A 138 1.54 -3.94 2.56
N TYR A 139 2.84 -3.92 2.88
CA TYR A 139 3.91 -3.93 1.89
C TYR A 139 3.92 -5.21 1.05
N ALA A 140 3.81 -6.37 1.70
CA ALA A 140 3.78 -7.65 1.01
C ALA A 140 2.60 -7.75 0.03
N SER A 141 1.41 -7.25 0.43
CA SER A 141 0.23 -7.23 -0.45
C SER A 141 0.48 -6.37 -1.69
N ASN A 142 0.96 -5.13 -1.52
CA ASN A 142 1.19 -4.21 -2.64
C ASN A 142 2.33 -4.70 -3.55
N ALA A 143 3.41 -5.22 -2.97
CA ALA A 143 4.52 -5.79 -3.74
C ALA A 143 4.10 -7.01 -4.56
N PHE A 144 3.24 -7.88 -4.01
CA PHE A 144 2.74 -9.03 -4.76
C PHE A 144 1.81 -8.62 -5.90
N LEU A 145 0.94 -7.61 -5.70
CA LEU A 145 0.10 -7.08 -6.77
C LEU A 145 0.94 -6.45 -7.89
N ALA A 146 1.98 -5.69 -7.55
CA ALA A 146 2.96 -5.18 -8.50
C ALA A 146 3.67 -6.32 -9.26
N ALA A 147 4.05 -7.39 -8.55
CA ALA A 147 4.67 -8.57 -9.15
C ALA A 147 3.76 -9.26 -10.16
N LYS A 148 2.45 -9.40 -9.88
CA LYS A 148 1.50 -9.95 -10.85
C LYS A 148 1.42 -9.12 -12.14
N ILE A 149 1.42 -7.80 -12.02
CA ILE A 149 1.40 -6.88 -13.18
C ILE A 149 2.70 -6.99 -13.98
N SER A 150 3.85 -6.93 -13.32
CA SER A 150 5.16 -7.07 -13.99
C SER A 150 5.28 -8.43 -14.69
N PHE A 151 4.87 -9.50 -14.02
CA PHE A 151 4.89 -10.85 -14.58
C PHE A 151 4.03 -10.95 -15.86
N ILE A 152 2.78 -10.48 -15.83
CA ILE A 152 1.93 -10.57 -17.03
C ILE A 152 2.42 -9.66 -18.16
N ASN A 153 3.09 -8.55 -17.85
CA ASN A 153 3.73 -7.69 -18.85
C ASN A 153 4.90 -8.39 -19.55
N GLU A 154 5.73 -9.15 -18.83
CA GLU A 154 6.78 -9.96 -19.45
C GLU A 154 6.21 -11.09 -20.32
N ILE A 155 5.15 -11.77 -19.84
CA ILE A 155 4.43 -12.74 -20.66
C ILE A 155 3.90 -12.09 -21.93
N ALA A 156 3.41 -10.85 -21.87
CA ALA A 156 2.98 -10.10 -23.06
C ALA A 156 4.14 -9.88 -24.05
N VAL A 157 5.37 -9.64 -23.58
CA VAL A 157 6.56 -9.58 -24.45
C VAL A 157 6.76 -10.89 -25.19
N VAL A 158 6.68 -12.01 -24.48
CA VAL A 158 6.87 -13.34 -25.06
C VAL A 158 5.76 -13.64 -26.07
N CYS A 159 4.50 -13.37 -25.71
CA CYS A 159 3.33 -13.56 -26.56
C CYS A 159 3.47 -12.84 -27.91
N GLU A 160 3.92 -11.58 -27.92
CA GLU A 160 4.15 -10.83 -29.16
C GLU A 160 5.19 -11.48 -30.09
N ARG A 161 6.21 -12.16 -29.54
CA ARG A 161 7.29 -12.78 -30.32
C ARG A 161 6.92 -14.16 -30.86
N VAL A 162 6.03 -14.87 -30.17
CA VAL A 162 5.62 -16.24 -30.53
C VAL A 162 4.25 -16.32 -31.20
N GLY A 163 3.57 -15.18 -31.38
CA GLY A 163 2.24 -15.12 -32.01
C GLY A 163 1.10 -15.59 -31.10
N ALA A 164 1.27 -15.50 -29.77
CA ALA A 164 0.22 -15.82 -28.82
C ALA A 164 -0.57 -14.56 -28.39
N ASP A 165 -1.81 -14.76 -27.93
CA ASP A 165 -2.66 -13.69 -27.37
C ASP A 165 -2.54 -13.69 -25.84
N VAL A 166 -1.93 -12.63 -25.29
CA VAL A 166 -1.73 -12.50 -23.84
C VAL A 166 -3.04 -12.42 -23.06
N HIS A 167 -4.14 -11.92 -23.64
CA HIS A 167 -5.42 -11.88 -22.94
C HIS A 167 -6.04 -13.27 -22.79
N GLN A 168 -5.84 -14.14 -23.79
CA GLN A 168 -6.24 -15.55 -23.69
C GLN A 168 -5.38 -16.30 -22.68
N VAL A 169 -4.06 -16.04 -22.66
CA VAL A 169 -3.13 -16.60 -21.67
C VAL A 169 -3.50 -16.15 -20.25
N ALA A 170 -3.71 -14.85 -20.02
CA ALA A 170 -4.11 -14.29 -18.74
C ALA A 170 -5.44 -14.89 -18.25
N ARG A 171 -6.42 -15.04 -19.15
CA ARG A 171 -7.70 -15.68 -18.85
C ARG A 171 -7.50 -17.15 -18.46
N GLY A 172 -6.74 -17.91 -19.25
CA GLY A 172 -6.45 -19.32 -18.99
C GLY A 172 -5.77 -19.54 -17.64
N MET A 173 -4.74 -18.76 -17.33
CA MET A 173 -4.07 -18.79 -16.03
C MET A 173 -5.00 -18.40 -14.87
N GLY A 174 -5.79 -17.34 -15.07
CA GLY A 174 -6.65 -16.78 -14.03
C GLY A 174 -7.81 -17.67 -13.59
N LEU A 175 -8.14 -18.72 -14.37
CA LEU A 175 -9.12 -19.74 -13.98
C LEU A 175 -8.59 -20.68 -12.89
N ASP A 176 -7.27 -20.78 -12.74
CA ASP A 176 -6.68 -21.50 -11.62
C ASP A 176 -6.88 -20.72 -10.32
N ARG A 177 -7.60 -21.33 -9.37
CA ARG A 177 -7.93 -20.70 -8.08
C ARG A 177 -6.70 -20.36 -7.24
N ARG A 178 -5.54 -20.97 -7.48
CA ARG A 178 -4.27 -20.66 -6.81
C ARG A 178 -3.65 -19.35 -7.33
N ILE A 179 -4.01 -18.93 -8.55
CA ILE A 179 -3.51 -17.71 -9.20
C ILE A 179 -4.52 -16.57 -9.06
N GLY A 180 -5.78 -16.87 -9.39
CA GLY A 180 -6.88 -15.91 -9.45
C GLY A 180 -6.78 -14.94 -10.63
N SER A 181 -7.95 -14.51 -11.14
CA SER A 181 -8.09 -13.73 -12.37
C SER A 181 -7.77 -12.23 -12.25
N LYS A 182 -7.73 -11.68 -11.03
CA LYS A 182 -7.49 -10.25 -10.81
C LYS A 182 -6.00 -9.90 -10.93
N PHE A 183 -5.70 -8.66 -11.35
CA PHE A 183 -4.34 -8.13 -11.51
C PHE A 183 -3.48 -8.89 -12.54
N LEU A 184 -4.11 -9.41 -13.60
CA LEU A 184 -3.45 -10.06 -14.74
C LEU A 184 -3.74 -9.32 -16.06
N HIS A 185 -3.85 -7.99 -16.00
CA HIS A 185 -4.07 -7.16 -17.19
C HIS A 185 -2.72 -6.59 -17.66
N PRO A 186 -2.20 -7.03 -18.82
CA PRO A 186 -0.99 -6.43 -19.38
C PRO A 186 -1.26 -5.00 -19.85
N GLY A 187 -0.24 -4.15 -19.86
CA GLY A 187 -0.37 -2.74 -20.19
C GLY A 187 0.97 -1.99 -20.19
N PRO A 188 0.96 -0.64 -20.10
CA PRO A 188 2.17 0.18 -20.14
C PRO A 188 3.00 0.14 -18.85
N GLY A 189 2.61 -0.68 -17.87
CA GLY A 189 3.17 -0.71 -16.52
C GLY A 189 2.17 -0.22 -15.48
N TYR A 190 2.56 -0.24 -14.21
CA TYR A 190 1.81 0.35 -13.10
C TYR A 190 2.42 1.70 -12.68
N GLY A 191 1.57 2.58 -12.17
CA GLY A 191 1.92 3.89 -11.63
C GLY A 191 1.17 4.19 -10.33
N GLY A 192 0.87 5.48 -10.12
CA GLY A 192 0.19 5.99 -8.93
C GLY A 192 1.10 6.13 -7.72
N SER A 193 0.57 6.72 -6.66
CA SER A 193 1.30 7.05 -5.43
C SER A 193 1.64 5.84 -4.54
N CYS A 194 0.94 4.71 -4.69
CA CYS A 194 1.11 3.55 -3.79
C CYS A 194 2.14 2.53 -4.27
N PHE A 195 1.96 1.89 -5.44
CA PHE A 195 2.77 0.72 -5.80
C PHE A 195 4.27 1.02 -5.95
N PRO A 196 4.71 2.01 -6.76
CA PRO A 196 6.14 2.31 -6.90
C PRO A 196 6.80 2.61 -5.56
N LYS A 197 6.19 3.49 -4.77
CA LYS A 197 6.64 3.86 -3.42
C LYS A 197 6.76 2.64 -2.51
N ASP A 198 5.69 1.85 -2.39
CA ASP A 198 5.65 0.77 -1.41
C ASP A 198 6.61 -0.37 -1.78
N THR A 199 6.77 -0.66 -3.09
CA THR A 199 7.79 -1.64 -3.54
C THR A 199 9.21 -1.17 -3.29
N SER A 200 9.50 0.12 -3.52
CA SER A 200 10.84 0.68 -3.24
C SER A 200 11.13 0.71 -1.74
N ALA A 201 10.16 1.13 -0.92
CA ALA A 201 10.30 1.14 0.52
C ALA A 201 10.51 -0.28 1.08
N LEU A 202 9.79 -1.30 0.58
CA LEU A 202 10.02 -2.69 0.99
C LEU A 202 11.42 -3.18 0.62
N LEU A 203 11.93 -2.81 -0.56
CA LEU A 203 13.29 -3.16 -0.97
C LEU A 203 14.32 -2.52 -0.04
N GLN A 204 14.13 -1.25 0.33
CA GLN A 204 15.02 -0.57 1.27
C GLN A 204 14.97 -1.18 2.66
N ILE A 205 13.78 -1.46 3.20
CA ILE A 205 13.62 -2.12 4.51
C ILE A 205 14.36 -3.46 4.51
N ALA A 206 14.25 -4.25 3.44
CA ALA A 206 14.99 -5.49 3.32
C ALA A 206 16.51 -5.27 3.36
N GLN A 207 17.02 -4.25 2.66
CA GLN A 207 18.44 -3.91 2.61
C GLN A 207 18.98 -3.43 3.97
N GLU A 208 18.20 -2.64 4.71
CA GLU A 208 18.54 -2.20 6.08
C GLU A 208 18.64 -3.37 7.08
N HIS A 209 18.02 -4.51 6.73
CA HIS A 209 18.10 -5.77 7.45
C HIS A 209 18.98 -6.81 6.74
N ASP A 210 19.99 -6.37 5.99
CA ASP A 210 21.00 -7.21 5.34
C ASP A 210 20.42 -8.25 4.36
N TYR A 211 19.24 -8.00 3.78
CA TYR A 211 18.58 -8.89 2.83
C TYR A 211 18.35 -8.22 1.47
N GLN A 212 18.74 -8.89 0.39
CA GLN A 212 18.45 -8.44 -0.98
C GLN A 212 17.16 -9.10 -1.48
N PHE A 213 16.12 -8.29 -1.68
CA PHE A 213 14.82 -8.78 -2.16
C PHE A 213 14.80 -8.87 -3.69
N GLU A 214 15.40 -9.94 -4.23
CA GLU A 214 15.59 -10.13 -5.69
C GLU A 214 14.30 -10.04 -6.50
N ILE A 215 13.20 -10.63 -6.02
CA ILE A 215 11.91 -10.61 -6.72
C ILE A 215 11.40 -9.17 -6.86
N VAL A 216 11.36 -8.40 -5.77
CA VAL A 216 10.83 -7.03 -5.80
C VAL A 216 11.72 -6.11 -6.63
N LYS A 217 13.05 -6.31 -6.57
CA LYS A 217 14.01 -5.62 -7.42
C LYS A 217 13.74 -5.87 -8.90
N ALA A 218 13.53 -7.12 -9.30
CA ALA A 218 13.17 -7.47 -10.68
C ALA A 218 11.83 -6.84 -11.09
N VAL A 219 10.82 -6.85 -10.20
CA VAL A 219 9.50 -6.27 -10.45
C VAL A 219 9.57 -4.77 -10.76
N LEU A 220 10.37 -4.02 -10.00
CA LEU A 220 10.63 -2.59 -10.24
C LEU A 220 11.30 -2.36 -11.60
N GLU A 221 12.33 -3.15 -11.93
CA GLU A 221 13.07 -3.02 -13.18
C GLU A 221 12.20 -3.36 -14.38
N VAL A 222 11.43 -4.44 -14.32
CA VAL A 222 10.46 -4.81 -15.36
C VAL A 222 9.44 -3.69 -15.58
N ASN A 223 8.93 -3.07 -14.53
CA ASN A 223 8.00 -1.95 -14.66
C ASN A 223 8.65 -0.71 -15.30
N ARG A 224 9.92 -0.43 -14.98
CA ARG A 224 10.72 0.62 -15.61
C ARG A 224 10.89 0.36 -17.11
N MET A 225 11.32 -0.84 -17.48
CA MET A 225 11.51 -1.28 -18.87
C MET A 225 10.20 -1.28 -19.66
N GLN A 226 9.06 -1.62 -19.04
CA GLN A 226 7.77 -1.63 -19.73
C GLN A 226 7.37 -0.23 -20.23
N ARG A 227 7.70 0.82 -19.48
CA ARG A 227 7.49 2.22 -19.91
C ARG A 227 8.40 2.60 -21.08
N GLU A 228 9.66 2.16 -21.07
CA GLU A 228 10.60 2.39 -22.17
C GLU A 228 10.16 1.68 -23.44
N ARG A 229 9.67 0.44 -23.32
CA ARG A 229 9.16 -0.35 -24.44
C ARG A 229 8.01 0.35 -25.18
N MET A 230 7.16 1.10 -24.46
CA MET A 230 6.12 1.92 -25.09
C MET A 230 6.73 2.97 -26.03
N LEU A 231 7.80 3.64 -25.59
CA LEU A 231 8.53 4.61 -26.43
C LEU A 231 9.19 3.93 -27.62
N ASP A 232 9.74 2.74 -27.43
CA ASP A 232 10.37 1.98 -28.52
C ASP A 232 9.37 1.53 -29.58
N LYS A 233 8.15 1.16 -29.19
CA LYS A 233 7.05 0.91 -30.14
C LYS A 233 6.69 2.17 -30.94
N ILE A 234 6.62 3.34 -30.29
CA ILE A 234 6.36 4.61 -31.00
C ILE A 234 7.49 4.91 -31.99
N ARG A 235 8.74 4.74 -31.57
CA ARG A 235 9.93 4.95 -32.42
C ARG A 235 9.98 3.98 -33.60
N SER A 236 9.51 2.74 -33.44
CA SER A 236 9.54 1.76 -34.54
C SER A 236 8.46 1.99 -35.60
N MET A 237 7.42 2.79 -35.30
CA MET A 237 6.36 3.11 -36.26
C MET A 237 6.77 4.15 -37.31
N LEU A 238 7.78 4.99 -37.04
CA LEU A 238 8.20 6.08 -37.93
C LEU A 238 9.73 6.14 -38.06
N PRO A 239 10.29 6.39 -39.25
CA PRO A 239 11.74 6.56 -39.43
C PRO A 239 12.36 7.70 -38.60
N SER A 240 11.56 8.72 -38.25
CA SER A 240 11.96 9.82 -37.39
C SER A 240 10.74 10.42 -36.67
N LEU A 241 10.90 10.77 -35.40
CA LEU A 241 9.88 11.47 -34.61
C LEU A 241 9.98 13.00 -34.71
N LYS A 242 11.04 13.53 -35.34
CA LYS A 242 11.27 14.98 -35.41
C LYS A 242 10.16 15.66 -36.23
N GLY A 243 9.46 16.61 -35.62
CA GLY A 243 8.35 17.33 -36.25
C GLY A 243 7.03 16.54 -36.29
N SER A 244 6.96 15.34 -35.70
CA SER A 244 5.72 14.58 -35.60
C SER A 244 4.82 15.13 -34.48
N THR A 245 3.51 15.11 -34.71
CA THR A 245 2.50 15.39 -33.67
C THR A 245 1.97 14.08 -33.12
N ILE A 246 2.07 13.88 -31.81
CA ILE A 246 1.61 12.67 -31.11
C ILE A 246 0.46 13.08 -30.18
N SER A 247 -0.68 12.40 -30.31
CA SER A 247 -1.81 12.54 -29.37
C SER A 247 -1.70 11.50 -28.27
N VAL A 248 -1.85 11.93 -27.01
CA VAL A 248 -1.85 11.05 -25.84
C VAL A 248 -3.25 11.00 -25.26
N LEU A 249 -3.87 9.82 -25.25
CA LEU A 249 -5.20 9.60 -24.69
C LEU A 249 -5.07 8.87 -23.35
N GLY A 250 -5.36 9.57 -22.25
CA GLY A 250 -5.16 9.11 -20.88
C GLY A 250 -3.89 9.69 -20.27
N LEU A 251 -4.05 10.49 -19.21
CA LEU A 251 -2.95 11.15 -18.50
C LEU A 251 -2.81 10.63 -17.06
N SER A 252 -3.94 10.34 -16.42
CA SER A 252 -3.98 9.76 -15.08
C SER A 252 -3.38 8.35 -15.07
N PHE A 253 -2.87 7.91 -13.91
CA PHE A 253 -2.22 6.60 -13.80
C PHE A 253 -3.21 5.43 -13.94
N LYS A 254 -4.51 5.68 -13.76
CA LYS A 254 -5.61 4.74 -13.98
C LYS A 254 -6.93 5.47 -14.26
N PRO A 255 -7.99 4.77 -14.71
CA PRO A 255 -9.31 5.38 -14.88
C PRO A 255 -9.91 5.90 -13.56
N ASN A 256 -10.75 6.94 -13.66
CA ASN A 256 -11.53 7.51 -12.55
C ASN A 256 -10.71 8.18 -11.43
N THR A 257 -9.57 8.77 -11.76
CA THR A 257 -8.79 9.65 -10.88
C THR A 257 -8.10 10.76 -11.70
N ASP A 258 -7.75 11.86 -11.05
CA ASP A 258 -6.93 12.96 -11.57
C ASP A 258 -5.44 12.87 -11.16
N ASP A 259 -5.06 11.86 -10.37
CA ASP A 259 -3.65 11.45 -10.10
C ASP A 259 -3.00 10.76 -11.31
#